data_AF-A0A956Q9Z0-F1
#
_entry.id   AF-A0A956Q9Z0-F1
#
_cell.length_a   1.000
_cell.length_b   1.000
_cell.length_c   1.000
_cell.angle_alpha   90.00
_cell.angle_beta   90.00
_cell.angle_gamma   90.00
#
_symmetry.space_group_name_H-M   'P 1'
#
loop_
_entity.id
_entity.type
_entity.pdbx_description
1 polymer ?
#
loop_
_entity_poly.entity_id
_entity_poly.type
_entity_poly.pdbx_seq_one_letter_code
_entity_poly.pdbx_strand_id
1 'polypeptide(L)'
;MHQGRRLLRWWLQPSHYPRPRLASGGFDQVLWRKSVSIERGDGDAHPLLEAGKLTNLKLAAPYFDGLELGPGQPLSFWRTLGQVTARRGFRHGMELKAGCIVPALGGGLCLLSNELFVLAAQLGWNILERYGHTMEAVPSFTRPWGLDATIFWPYVDLRVEPPYPCRLEVKATDELSLIVRGHQPLSGRVELYSRDDAVGDGWRSNTLMRRRFDGQGSLLADEVIGHNRKRILTSPARRRNCLTCGETGCKARVQL
;
A
#
# COMPACT_ATOMS: atom_id res chain seq x y z
N MET A 1 22.11 4.91 8.35
CA MET A 1 21.72 5.00 9.79
C MET A 1 20.28 4.55 10.06
N HIS A 2 19.28 4.89 9.23
CA HIS A 2 17.86 4.56 9.50
C HIS A 2 17.50 3.07 9.37
N GLN A 3 18.11 2.34 8.43
CA GLN A 3 17.79 0.92 8.21
C GLN A 3 18.11 0.04 9.45
N GLY A 4 19.33 0.16 9.98
CA GLY A 4 19.75 -0.58 11.17
C GLY A 4 18.88 -0.29 12.39
N ARG A 5 18.47 0.97 12.59
CA ARG A 5 17.53 1.35 13.67
C ARG A 5 16.19 0.64 13.56
N ARG A 6 15.61 0.51 12.35
CA ARG A 6 14.35 -0.22 12.14
C ARG A 6 14.52 -1.71 12.45
N LEU A 7 15.57 -2.34 11.92
CA LEU A 7 15.83 -3.76 12.13
C LEU A 7 16.08 -4.07 13.61
N LEU A 8 16.79 -3.20 14.32
CA LEU A 8 16.98 -3.30 15.76
C LEU A 8 15.64 -3.19 16.51
N ARG A 9 14.75 -2.27 16.16
CA ARG A 9 13.41 -2.16 16.78
C ARG A 9 12.59 -3.43 16.60
N TRP A 10 12.69 -4.11 15.48
CA TRP A 10 12.01 -5.40 15.29
C TRP A 10 12.46 -6.51 16.24
N TRP A 11 13.68 -6.40 16.77
CA TRP A 11 14.22 -7.34 17.74
C TRP A 11 13.99 -6.85 19.18
N LEU A 12 14.22 -5.56 19.43
CA LEU A 12 14.12 -4.94 20.76
C LEU A 12 12.68 -4.62 21.20
N GLN A 13 11.74 -4.50 20.26
CA GLN A 13 10.34 -4.12 20.53
C GLN A 13 9.36 -5.12 19.89
N PRO A 14 9.41 -6.41 20.28
CA PRO A 14 8.58 -7.45 19.68
C PRO A 14 7.08 -7.23 19.90
N SER A 15 6.67 -6.49 20.94
CA SER A 15 5.27 -6.09 21.14
C SER A 15 4.77 -5.09 20.09
N HIS A 16 5.64 -4.22 19.59
CA HIS A 16 5.30 -3.26 18.55
C HIS A 16 5.49 -3.85 17.15
N TYR A 17 6.41 -4.79 16.99
CA TYR A 17 6.73 -5.47 15.73
C TYR A 17 6.67 -7.00 15.90
N PRO A 18 5.49 -7.54 16.24
CA PRO A 18 5.34 -8.98 16.39
C PRO A 18 5.67 -9.67 15.07
N ARG A 19 6.06 -10.93 15.16
CA ARG A 19 6.24 -11.74 13.95
C ARG A 19 4.85 -12.01 13.34
N PRO A 20 4.72 -12.03 12.01
CA PRO A 20 3.48 -12.46 11.38
C PRO A 20 3.12 -13.88 11.83
N ARG A 21 1.82 -14.12 12.00
CA ARG A 21 1.27 -15.41 12.43
C ARG A 21 0.16 -15.81 11.47
N LEU A 22 0.13 -17.07 11.07
CA LEU A 22 -0.97 -17.63 10.28
C LEU A 22 -2.16 -17.93 11.20
N ALA A 23 -3.37 -17.69 10.69
CA ALA A 23 -4.60 -18.02 11.38
C ALA A 23 -4.78 -19.53 11.50
N SER A 24 -5.17 -19.99 12.70
CA SER A 24 -5.44 -21.41 12.97
C SER A 24 -6.84 -21.88 12.50
N GLY A 25 -7.69 -21.00 11.98
CA GLY A 25 -9.06 -21.28 11.51
C GLY A 25 -10.12 -20.36 12.13
N GLY A 26 -11.40 -20.63 11.89
CA GLY A 26 -12.54 -19.98 12.57
C GLY A 26 -12.97 -18.61 12.03
N PHE A 27 -12.36 -18.11 10.95
CA PHE A 27 -12.73 -16.84 10.32
C PHE A 27 -13.64 -17.09 9.11
N ASP A 28 -14.93 -17.35 9.36
CA ASP A 28 -15.86 -17.78 8.31
C ASP A 28 -16.57 -16.61 7.61
N GLN A 29 -16.74 -15.49 8.30
CA GLN A 29 -17.50 -14.34 7.81
C GLN A 29 -16.63 -13.45 6.94
N VAL A 30 -17.05 -13.15 5.71
CA VAL A 30 -16.35 -12.18 4.86
C VAL A 30 -16.75 -10.77 5.25
N LEU A 31 -15.79 -10.00 5.78
CA LEU A 31 -16.01 -8.62 6.21
C LEU A 31 -15.79 -7.62 5.07
N TRP A 32 -14.86 -7.95 4.17
CA TRP A 32 -14.48 -7.10 3.06
C TRP A 32 -13.81 -7.93 1.96
N ARG A 33 -14.00 -7.51 0.70
CA ARG A 33 -13.26 -8.05 -0.44
C ARG A 33 -13.07 -6.99 -1.52
N LYS A 34 -11.95 -7.07 -2.22
CA LYS A 34 -11.70 -6.28 -3.43
C LYS A 34 -10.72 -7.02 -4.33
N SER A 35 -10.95 -6.90 -5.64
CA SER A 35 -9.96 -7.26 -6.66
C SER A 35 -9.63 -6.04 -7.48
N VAL A 36 -8.37 -5.91 -7.89
CA VAL A 36 -7.92 -4.88 -8.83
C VAL A 36 -7.03 -5.51 -9.89
N SER A 37 -7.11 -5.04 -11.13
CA SER A 37 -6.18 -5.45 -12.18
C SER A 37 -4.74 -5.13 -11.76
N ILE A 38 -3.83 -6.08 -11.95
CA ILE A 38 -2.40 -5.83 -11.78
C ILE A 38 -1.87 -5.01 -12.96
N GLU A 39 -2.32 -5.31 -14.17
CA GLU A 39 -1.90 -4.56 -15.36
C GLU A 39 -2.53 -3.17 -15.39
N ARG A 40 -1.73 -2.18 -15.80
CA ARG A 40 -2.23 -0.83 -16.07
C ARG A 40 -2.99 -0.80 -17.40
N GLY A 41 -4.22 -0.32 -17.37
CA GLY A 41 -5.05 -0.12 -18.58
C GLY A 41 -4.80 1.19 -19.35
N ASP A 42 -3.79 1.98 -18.98
CA ASP A 42 -3.55 3.31 -19.57
C ASP A 42 -2.62 3.31 -20.79
N GLY A 43 -2.07 2.15 -21.18
CA GLY A 43 -1.22 1.99 -22.37
C GLY A 43 0.17 2.65 -22.29
N ASP A 44 0.45 3.42 -21.24
CA ASP A 44 1.72 4.11 -21.02
C ASP A 44 2.76 3.23 -20.29
N ALA A 45 2.40 1.99 -19.94
CA ALA A 45 3.23 1.10 -19.15
C ALA A 45 4.22 0.29 -20.01
N HIS A 46 5.50 0.25 -19.61
CA HIS A 46 6.51 -0.52 -20.32
C HIS A 46 6.29 -2.04 -20.10
N PRO A 47 6.13 -2.87 -21.16
CA PRO A 47 5.73 -4.27 -21.03
C PRO A 47 6.61 -5.10 -20.08
N LEU A 48 7.95 -4.96 -20.18
CA LEU A 48 8.88 -5.67 -19.28
C LEU A 48 8.70 -5.30 -17.79
N LEU A 49 8.37 -4.04 -17.49
CA LEU A 49 8.20 -3.59 -16.11
C LEU A 49 6.84 -3.99 -15.53
N GLU A 50 5.81 -4.10 -16.37
CA GLU A 50 4.51 -4.68 -15.98
C GLU A 50 4.65 -6.18 -15.71
N ALA A 51 5.35 -6.93 -16.57
CA ALA A 51 5.66 -8.35 -16.31
C ALA A 51 6.47 -8.53 -15.01
N GLY A 52 7.41 -7.62 -14.72
CA GLY A 52 8.13 -7.58 -13.47
C GLY A 52 7.23 -7.30 -12.26
N LYS A 53 6.32 -6.34 -12.37
CA LYS A 53 5.30 -6.05 -11.34
C LYS A 53 4.42 -7.26 -11.05
N LEU A 54 3.92 -7.93 -12.09
CA LEU A 54 3.15 -9.17 -11.97
C LEU A 54 3.91 -10.24 -11.21
N THR A 55 5.17 -10.49 -11.60
CA THR A 55 6.05 -11.44 -10.93
C THR A 55 6.27 -11.08 -9.46
N ASN A 56 6.54 -9.81 -9.17
CA ASN A 56 6.77 -9.32 -7.80
C ASN A 56 5.56 -9.50 -6.90
N LEU A 57 4.35 -9.21 -7.41
CA LEU A 57 3.10 -9.37 -6.65
C LEU A 57 2.77 -10.85 -6.44
N LYS A 58 2.98 -11.72 -7.44
CA LYS A 58 2.87 -13.19 -7.30
C LYS A 58 3.82 -13.74 -6.24
N LEU A 59 5.04 -13.21 -6.14
CA LEU A 59 6.01 -13.59 -5.10
C LEU A 59 5.67 -13.03 -3.71
N ALA A 60 5.08 -11.84 -3.64
CA ALA A 60 4.78 -11.19 -2.37
C ALA A 60 3.48 -11.69 -1.73
N ALA A 61 2.42 -11.95 -2.51
CA ALA A 61 1.10 -12.31 -2.00
C ALA A 61 1.10 -13.46 -0.97
N PRO A 62 1.85 -14.58 -1.15
CA PRO A 62 1.88 -15.67 -0.18
C PRO A 62 2.39 -15.29 1.22
N TYR A 63 3.14 -14.19 1.36
CA TYR A 63 3.59 -13.71 2.67
C TYR A 63 2.47 -13.06 3.48
N PHE A 64 1.42 -12.59 2.81
CA PHE A 64 0.28 -11.91 3.40
C PHE A 64 -0.97 -12.79 3.48
N ASP A 65 -1.00 -13.88 2.72
CA ASP A 65 -2.13 -14.82 2.67
C ASP A 65 -2.23 -15.65 3.96
N GLY A 66 -3.43 -15.71 4.53
CA GLY A 66 -3.72 -16.47 5.74
C GLY A 66 -3.25 -15.83 7.05
N LEU A 67 -2.79 -14.58 7.03
CA LEU A 67 -2.32 -13.91 8.26
C LEU A 67 -3.46 -13.63 9.23
N GLU A 68 -3.25 -13.95 10.50
CA GLU A 68 -4.08 -13.52 11.61
C GLU A 68 -3.62 -12.13 12.06
N LEU A 69 -4.56 -11.18 12.08
CA LEU A 69 -4.35 -9.79 12.50
C LEU A 69 -5.37 -9.43 13.57
N GLY A 70 -5.05 -8.47 14.42
CA GLY A 70 -5.96 -7.99 15.47
C GLY A 70 -5.23 -7.15 16.52
N PRO A 71 -5.87 -6.87 17.67
CA PRO A 71 -5.23 -6.14 18.76
C PRO A 71 -3.96 -6.84 19.24
N GLY A 72 -2.83 -6.12 19.23
CA GLY A 72 -1.51 -6.65 19.58
C GLY A 72 -0.84 -7.47 18.47
N GLN A 73 -1.51 -7.66 17.32
CA GLN A 73 -1.01 -8.35 16.13
C GLN A 73 -1.26 -7.48 14.88
N PRO A 74 -0.62 -6.30 14.79
CA PRO A 74 -0.74 -5.44 13.61
C PRO A 74 -0.08 -6.08 12.39
N LEU A 75 -0.53 -5.67 11.21
CA LEU A 75 0.21 -5.85 9.99
C LEU A 75 1.35 -4.82 9.94
N SER A 76 2.54 -5.27 9.54
CA SER A 76 3.66 -4.41 9.12
C SER A 76 4.17 -4.96 7.80
N PHE A 77 4.10 -4.16 6.73
CA PHE A 77 4.39 -4.62 5.38
C PHE A 77 5.80 -5.23 5.30
N TRP A 78 6.82 -4.51 5.76
CA TRP A 78 8.19 -5.00 5.69
C TRP A 78 8.51 -6.09 6.71
N ARG A 79 7.89 -6.07 7.89
CA ARG A 79 8.04 -7.17 8.86
C ARG A 79 7.48 -8.48 8.30
N THR A 80 6.47 -8.38 7.44
CA THR A 80 5.80 -9.50 6.77
C THR A 80 6.60 -10.01 5.58
N LEU A 81 6.93 -9.12 4.63
CA LEU A 81 7.56 -9.51 3.37
C LEU A 81 9.08 -9.75 3.50
N GLY A 82 9.74 -9.02 4.40
CA GLY A 82 11.21 -8.98 4.48
C GLY A 82 11.87 -8.27 3.29
N GLN A 83 13.20 -8.36 3.21
CA GLN A 83 13.99 -7.66 2.20
C GLN A 83 13.78 -8.25 0.80
N VAL A 84 13.34 -7.45 -0.15
CA VAL A 84 13.26 -7.83 -1.56
C VAL A 84 14.66 -7.94 -2.17
N THR A 85 14.96 -9.07 -2.81
CA THR A 85 16.25 -9.33 -3.49
C THR A 85 16.07 -10.15 -4.77
N ALA A 86 17.01 -10.05 -5.71
CA ALA A 86 16.97 -10.82 -6.95
C ALA A 86 17.12 -12.32 -6.69
N ARG A 87 17.88 -12.70 -5.65
CA ARG A 87 18.01 -14.09 -5.19
C ARG A 87 16.69 -14.70 -4.72
N ARG A 88 15.76 -13.88 -4.22
CA ARG A 88 14.39 -14.28 -3.87
C ARG A 88 13.44 -14.29 -5.09
N GLY A 89 13.96 -14.08 -6.30
CA GLY A 89 13.19 -14.13 -7.54
C GLY A 89 12.52 -12.81 -7.95
N PHE A 90 12.61 -11.76 -7.13
CA PHE A 90 12.03 -10.46 -7.47
C PHE A 90 12.69 -9.88 -8.73
N ARG A 91 11.89 -9.15 -9.51
CA ARG A 91 12.25 -8.59 -10.81
C ARG A 91 12.14 -7.07 -10.79
N HIS A 92 12.72 -6.44 -11.82
CA HIS A 92 12.57 -5.02 -12.04
C HIS A 92 11.14 -4.69 -12.45
N GLY A 93 10.47 -3.85 -11.67
CA GLY A 93 9.19 -3.24 -12.03
C GLY A 93 9.31 -1.73 -11.99
N MET A 94 8.21 -1.01 -12.22
CA MET A 94 8.21 0.45 -12.13
C MET A 94 8.29 0.93 -10.67
N GLU A 95 9.19 1.88 -10.41
CA GLU A 95 9.25 2.71 -9.22
C GLU A 95 9.21 4.18 -9.64
N LEU A 96 8.48 5.00 -8.88
CA LEU A 96 8.50 6.44 -9.05
C LEU A 96 9.52 7.05 -8.08
N LYS A 97 10.64 7.54 -8.60
CA LYS A 97 11.75 8.06 -7.82
C LYS A 97 12.12 9.46 -8.28
N ALA A 98 12.04 10.42 -7.36
CA ALA A 98 12.45 11.81 -7.59
C ALA A 98 11.89 12.48 -8.87
N GLY A 99 10.65 12.17 -9.26
CA GLY A 99 10.01 12.73 -10.46
C GLY A 99 10.13 11.86 -11.70
N CYS A 100 10.85 10.74 -11.64
CA CYS A 100 11.08 9.86 -12.77
C CYS A 100 10.53 8.45 -12.50
N ILE A 101 10.01 7.81 -13.55
CA ILE A 101 9.73 6.38 -13.53
C ILE A 101 11.05 5.66 -13.85
N VAL A 102 11.49 4.80 -12.93
CA VAL A 102 12.71 4.01 -13.04
C VAL A 102 12.43 2.53 -12.80
N PRO A 103 13.13 1.62 -13.48
CA PRO A 103 13.18 0.22 -13.12
C PRO A 103 13.78 0.07 -11.73
N ALA A 104 13.09 -0.64 -10.85
CA ALA A 104 13.61 -0.99 -9.54
C ALA A 104 13.21 -2.41 -9.17
N LEU A 105 14.11 -3.08 -8.47
CA LEU A 105 13.88 -4.42 -7.96
C LEU A 105 12.73 -4.41 -6.94
N GLY A 106 11.69 -5.22 -7.17
CA GLY A 106 10.46 -5.15 -6.36
C GLY A 106 9.52 -4.00 -6.76
N GLY A 107 9.78 -3.32 -7.88
CA GLY A 107 8.88 -2.31 -8.41
C GLY A 107 7.46 -2.86 -8.62
N GLY A 108 6.46 -2.01 -8.40
CA GLY A 108 5.05 -2.38 -8.43
C GLY A 108 4.45 -2.92 -7.13
N LEU A 109 5.25 -3.22 -6.10
CA LEU A 109 4.74 -3.65 -4.78
C LEU A 109 3.87 -2.59 -4.09
N CYS A 110 4.01 -1.31 -4.45
CA CYS A 110 3.14 -0.24 -3.96
C CYS A 110 1.65 -0.50 -4.26
N LEU A 111 1.30 -1.30 -5.27
CA LEU A 111 -0.09 -1.68 -5.51
C LEU A 111 -0.65 -2.43 -4.30
N LEU A 112 0.09 -3.40 -3.76
CA LEU A 112 -0.34 -4.16 -2.59
C LEU A 112 -0.43 -3.30 -1.34
N SER A 113 0.54 -2.42 -1.07
CA SER A 113 0.47 -1.51 0.09
C SER A 113 -0.67 -0.50 -0.04
N ASN A 114 -0.96 0.00 -1.25
CA ASN A 114 -2.14 0.85 -1.49
C ASN A 114 -3.44 0.10 -1.14
N GLU A 115 -3.61 -1.13 -1.64
CA GLU A 115 -4.83 -1.91 -1.40
C GLU A 115 -4.98 -2.31 0.07
N LEU A 116 -3.88 -2.66 0.76
CA LEU A 116 -3.88 -2.90 2.21
C LEU A 116 -4.28 -1.65 3.00
N PHE A 117 -3.83 -0.46 2.57
CA PHE A 117 -4.26 0.79 3.20
C PHE A 117 -5.73 1.12 2.94
N VAL A 118 -6.22 0.93 1.70
CA VAL A 118 -7.63 1.12 1.36
C VAL A 118 -8.52 0.24 2.24
N LEU A 119 -8.18 -1.05 2.33
CA LEU A 119 -8.83 -2.02 3.19
C LEU A 119 -8.85 -1.55 4.64
N ALA A 120 -7.70 -1.17 5.19
CA ALA A 120 -7.59 -0.72 6.58
C ALA A 120 -8.41 0.56 6.85
N ALA A 121 -8.40 1.51 5.90
CA ALA A 121 -9.20 2.72 5.99
C ALA A 121 -10.69 2.40 6.01
N GLN A 122 -11.17 1.58 5.06
CA GLN A 122 -12.58 1.21 4.90
C GLN A 122 -13.12 0.32 6.03
N LEU A 123 -12.26 -0.52 6.62
CA LEU A 123 -12.63 -1.38 7.75
C LEU A 123 -12.47 -0.71 9.12
N GLY A 124 -12.08 0.57 9.16
CA GLY A 124 -11.94 1.30 10.41
C GLY A 124 -10.72 0.90 11.25
N TRP A 125 -9.70 0.25 10.65
CA TRP A 125 -8.48 -0.18 11.34
C TRP A 125 -7.63 1.00 11.80
N ASN A 126 -6.87 0.81 12.86
CA ASN A 126 -5.91 1.81 13.33
C ASN A 126 -4.76 1.93 12.33
N ILE A 127 -4.42 3.15 11.94
CA ILE A 127 -3.28 3.44 11.06
C ILE A 127 -2.09 3.80 11.95
N LEU A 128 -1.19 2.84 12.17
CA LEU A 128 -0.05 3.00 13.08
C LEU A 128 1.15 3.67 12.40
N GLU A 129 1.33 3.41 11.09
CA GLU A 129 2.39 4.00 10.27
C GLU A 129 1.93 4.04 8.81
N ARG A 130 2.00 5.20 8.19
CA ARG A 130 1.64 5.41 6.78
C ARG A 130 2.48 6.54 6.21
N TYR A 131 2.97 6.34 4.99
CA TYR A 131 3.54 7.38 4.16
C TYR A 131 2.78 7.45 2.84
N GLY A 132 2.31 8.62 2.44
CA GLY A 132 1.72 8.82 1.11
C GLY A 132 2.81 8.98 0.05
N HIS A 133 2.50 8.68 -1.21
CA HIS A 133 3.40 9.09 -2.30
C HIS A 133 3.48 10.61 -2.37
N THR A 134 4.63 11.16 -2.76
CA THR A 134 4.83 12.62 -2.91
C THR A 134 4.48 13.12 -4.30
N MET A 135 4.11 12.23 -5.21
CA MET A 135 3.84 12.51 -6.61
C MET A 135 2.71 11.64 -7.13
N GLU A 136 1.91 12.19 -8.03
CA GLU A 136 0.82 11.51 -8.71
C GLU A 136 1.21 11.24 -10.17
N ALA A 137 1.83 10.09 -10.40
CA ALA A 137 2.18 9.63 -11.75
C ALA A 137 1.02 8.98 -12.49
N VAL A 138 0.06 8.43 -11.76
CA VAL A 138 -1.18 7.88 -12.31
C VAL A 138 -2.33 8.66 -11.68
N PRO A 139 -3.12 9.42 -12.47
CA PRO A 139 -4.26 10.16 -11.94
C PRO A 139 -5.21 9.24 -11.21
N SER A 140 -5.51 9.57 -9.95
CA SER A 140 -6.57 8.92 -9.20
C SER A 140 -7.80 9.82 -9.23
N PHE A 141 -8.82 9.38 -9.97
CA PHE A 141 -10.14 10.03 -9.96
C PHE A 141 -11.04 9.50 -8.82
N THR A 142 -10.57 8.50 -8.06
CA THR A 142 -11.32 7.94 -6.94
C THR A 142 -11.41 8.95 -5.80
N ARG A 143 -12.61 9.09 -5.22
CA ARG A 143 -12.84 9.89 -4.01
C ARG A 143 -13.06 8.97 -2.80
N PRO A 144 -12.54 9.33 -1.62
CA PRO A 144 -11.65 10.47 -1.37
C PRO A 144 -10.25 10.28 -1.99
N TRP A 145 -9.57 11.39 -2.26
CA TRP A 145 -8.24 11.36 -2.89
C TRP A 145 -7.14 11.03 -1.87
N GLY A 146 -6.06 10.42 -2.36
CA GLY A 146 -4.89 10.10 -1.54
C GLY A 146 -5.03 8.83 -0.70
N LEU A 147 -5.79 7.85 -1.20
CA LEU A 147 -5.85 6.49 -0.65
C LEU A 147 -4.67 5.63 -1.15
N ASP A 148 -3.47 5.91 -0.67
CA ASP A 148 -2.25 5.24 -1.12
C ASP A 148 -1.17 5.15 -0.03
N ALA A 149 -0.45 4.04 0.08
CA ALA A 149 0.67 3.93 1.00
C ALA A 149 1.94 3.55 0.24
N THR A 150 2.96 4.40 0.31
CA THR A 150 4.29 4.10 -0.22
C THR A 150 5.10 3.32 0.79
N ILE A 151 6.05 2.52 0.29
CA ILE A 151 6.88 1.62 1.08
C ILE A 151 8.32 1.68 0.56
N PHE A 152 9.29 1.64 1.47
CA PHE A 152 10.72 1.57 1.15
C PHE A 152 11.47 0.83 2.26
N TRP A 153 12.14 -0.26 1.87
CA TRP A 153 12.78 -1.16 2.82
C TRP A 153 13.89 -0.48 3.65
N PRO A 154 13.98 -0.77 4.96
CA PRO A 154 12.96 -1.35 5.83
C PRO A 154 12.10 -0.27 6.54
N TYR A 155 12.41 1.01 6.37
CA TYR A 155 11.97 2.04 7.33
C TYR A 155 10.75 2.87 6.93
N VAL A 156 10.40 2.95 5.64
CA VAL A 156 9.11 3.49 5.19
C VAL A 156 8.16 2.32 5.07
N ASP A 157 7.29 2.15 6.06
CA ASP A 157 6.44 0.99 6.22
C ASP A 157 4.95 1.37 6.18
N LEU A 158 4.10 0.39 5.89
CA LEU A 158 2.67 0.48 6.17
C LEU A 158 2.39 -0.41 7.37
N ARG A 159 1.89 0.19 8.45
CA ARG A 159 1.47 -0.53 9.65
C ARG A 159 0.02 -0.20 9.99
N VAL A 160 -0.79 -1.24 10.09
CA VAL A 160 -2.22 -1.15 10.37
C VAL A 160 -2.64 -2.22 11.36
N GLU A 161 -3.57 -1.89 12.24
CA GLU A 161 -4.03 -2.79 13.28
C GLU A 161 -5.56 -2.86 13.30
N PRO A 162 -6.15 -4.02 13.01
CA PRO A 162 -7.58 -4.23 13.18
C PRO A 162 -7.95 -4.16 14.67
N PRO A 163 -9.10 -3.55 15.03
CA PRO A 163 -9.57 -3.52 16.42
C PRO A 163 -10.21 -4.85 16.87
N TYR A 164 -10.23 -5.87 16.00
CA TYR A 164 -10.79 -7.20 16.23
C TYR A 164 -9.94 -8.27 15.53
N PRO A 165 -9.95 -9.53 15.99
CA PRO A 165 -9.31 -10.63 15.27
C PRO A 165 -9.89 -10.81 13.86
N CYS A 166 -9.03 -10.92 12.86
CA CYS A 166 -9.40 -11.22 11.48
C CYS A 166 -8.31 -11.99 10.75
N ARG A 167 -8.70 -12.69 9.68
CA ARG A 167 -7.79 -13.31 8.72
C ARG A 167 -7.71 -12.46 7.46
N LEU A 168 -6.49 -12.12 7.04
CA LEU A 168 -6.20 -11.53 5.75
C LEU A 168 -5.90 -12.64 4.74
N GLU A 169 -6.56 -12.60 3.59
CA GLU A 169 -6.30 -13.48 2.44
C GLU A 169 -5.86 -12.62 1.26
N VAL A 170 -4.76 -13.01 0.60
CA VAL A 170 -4.17 -12.25 -0.51
C VAL A 170 -3.79 -13.20 -1.63
N LYS A 171 -4.33 -12.96 -2.82
CA LYS A 171 -4.00 -13.72 -4.02
C LYS A 171 -3.59 -12.78 -5.14
N ALA A 172 -2.56 -13.17 -5.87
CA ALA A 172 -2.12 -12.48 -7.08
C ALA A 172 -2.14 -13.47 -8.24
N THR A 173 -3.06 -13.27 -9.17
CA THR A 173 -3.06 -13.90 -10.49
C THR A 173 -2.77 -12.80 -11.50
N ASP A 174 -3.68 -12.49 -12.40
CA ASP A 174 -3.65 -11.29 -13.25
C ASP A 174 -4.37 -10.12 -12.54
N GLU A 175 -5.14 -10.44 -11.49
CA GLU A 175 -5.68 -9.51 -10.51
C GLU A 175 -4.99 -9.69 -9.16
N LEU A 176 -4.98 -8.62 -8.38
CA LEU A 176 -4.65 -8.64 -6.96
C LEU A 176 -5.96 -8.64 -6.16
N SER A 177 -6.24 -9.76 -5.50
CA SER A 177 -7.44 -9.97 -4.69
C SER A 177 -7.10 -9.99 -3.21
N LEU A 178 -7.83 -9.20 -2.42
CA LEU A 178 -7.72 -9.14 -0.97
C LEU A 178 -9.09 -9.47 -0.36
N ILE A 179 -9.11 -10.32 0.65
CA ILE A 179 -10.31 -10.64 1.44
C ILE A 179 -9.95 -10.53 2.92
N VAL A 180 -10.83 -9.91 3.70
CA VAL A 180 -10.76 -9.94 5.17
C VAL A 180 -11.90 -10.79 5.68
N ARG A 181 -11.57 -11.74 6.55
CA ARG A 181 -12.54 -12.57 7.24
C ARG A 181 -12.50 -12.39 8.75
N GLY A 182 -13.67 -12.40 9.38
CA GLY A 182 -13.87 -12.29 10.81
C GLY A 182 -14.62 -13.50 11.36
N HIS A 183 -14.74 -13.55 12.69
CA HIS A 183 -15.62 -14.51 13.36
C HIS A 183 -17.10 -14.14 13.22
N GLN A 184 -17.40 -12.84 13.14
CA GLN A 184 -18.75 -12.30 13.08
C GLN A 184 -18.81 -11.14 12.08
N PRO A 185 -19.99 -10.85 11.48
CA PRO A 185 -20.16 -9.66 10.65
C PRO A 185 -19.87 -8.39 11.44
N LEU A 186 -19.38 -7.36 10.76
CA LEU A 186 -19.19 -6.05 11.38
C LEU A 186 -20.53 -5.34 11.53
N SER A 187 -20.73 -4.73 12.70
CA SER A 187 -21.82 -3.78 12.94
C SER A 187 -21.34 -2.36 12.64
N GLY A 188 -22.21 -1.55 12.04
CA GLY A 188 -21.94 -0.15 11.76
C GLY A 188 -21.33 0.09 10.40
N ARG A 189 -20.86 1.32 10.18
CA ARG A 189 -20.39 1.78 8.86
C ARG A 189 -19.21 2.73 8.99
N VAL A 190 -18.40 2.78 7.94
CA VAL A 190 -17.27 3.68 7.81
C VAL A 190 -17.47 4.56 6.59
N GLU A 191 -17.28 5.87 6.75
CA GLU A 191 -17.28 6.83 5.66
C GLU A 191 -15.91 7.47 5.54
N LEU A 192 -15.34 7.47 4.34
CA LEU A 192 -14.09 8.15 4.04
C LEU A 192 -14.39 9.43 3.25
N TYR A 193 -13.78 10.54 3.62
CA TYR A 193 -13.95 11.80 2.91
C TYR A 193 -12.68 12.65 2.93
N SER A 194 -12.62 13.65 2.05
CA SER A 194 -11.53 14.64 2.03
C SER A 194 -11.98 15.91 2.72
N ARG A 195 -11.11 16.48 3.56
CA ARG A 195 -11.20 17.88 3.99
C ARG A 195 -10.06 18.67 3.34
N ASP A 196 -10.26 19.96 3.11
CA ASP A 196 -9.21 20.86 2.59
C ASP A 196 -8.61 20.40 1.25
N ASP A 197 -9.43 19.82 0.36
CA ASP A 197 -9.00 19.34 -0.97
C ASP A 197 -8.71 20.55 -1.87
N ALA A 198 -7.43 20.80 -2.12
CA ALA A 198 -6.93 21.95 -2.87
C ALA A 198 -6.04 21.49 -4.01
N VAL A 199 -6.20 22.12 -5.18
CA VAL A 199 -5.37 21.91 -6.37
C VAL A 199 -4.86 23.27 -6.84
N GLY A 200 -3.54 23.40 -7.01
CA GLY A 200 -2.91 24.65 -7.45
C GLY A 200 -1.42 24.45 -7.73
N ASP A 201 -0.89 25.20 -8.71
CA ASP A 201 0.55 25.22 -9.05
C ASP A 201 1.18 23.84 -9.34
N GLY A 202 0.40 22.91 -9.88
CA GLY A 202 0.84 21.54 -10.14
C GLY A 202 0.95 20.67 -8.89
N TRP A 203 0.32 21.08 -7.79
CA TRP A 203 0.19 20.32 -6.55
C TRP A 203 -1.28 20.06 -6.23
N ARG A 204 -1.53 18.96 -5.51
CA ARG A 204 -2.78 18.71 -4.81
C ARG A 204 -2.52 18.33 -3.37
N SER A 205 -3.38 18.77 -2.47
CA SER A 205 -3.34 18.39 -1.06
C SER A 205 -4.73 18.14 -0.51
N ASN A 206 -4.83 17.28 0.49
CA ASN A 206 -6.03 17.12 1.31
C ASN A 206 -5.65 16.58 2.70
N THR A 207 -6.60 16.70 3.62
CA THR A 207 -6.66 15.88 4.83
C THR A 207 -7.65 14.74 4.58
N LEU A 208 -7.18 13.50 4.68
CA LEU A 208 -8.00 12.31 4.56
C LEU A 208 -8.66 12.01 5.90
N MET A 209 -9.98 12.00 5.90
CA MET A 209 -10.81 11.86 7.08
C MET A 209 -11.57 10.54 7.06
N ARG A 210 -11.91 10.04 8.25
CA ARG A 210 -12.72 8.85 8.45
C ARG A 210 -13.75 9.07 9.54
N ARG A 211 -15.01 8.80 9.23
CA ARG A 211 -16.09 8.66 10.21
C ARG A 211 -16.38 7.18 10.47
N ARG A 212 -16.58 6.83 11.73
CA ARG A 212 -17.10 5.52 12.14
C ARG A 212 -18.43 5.70 12.82
N PHE A 213 -19.38 4.86 12.47
CA PHE A 213 -20.71 4.82 13.06
C PHE A 213 -20.99 3.43 13.64
N ASP A 214 -21.77 3.36 14.70
CA ASP A 214 -22.27 2.10 15.23
C ASP A 214 -23.41 1.50 14.38
N GLY A 215 -23.94 0.35 14.80
CA GLY A 215 -25.04 -0.34 14.11
C GLY A 215 -26.37 0.43 14.11
N GLN A 216 -26.53 1.40 15.01
CA GLN A 216 -27.70 2.26 15.13
C GLN A 216 -27.54 3.57 14.31
N GLY A 217 -26.36 3.80 13.72
CA GLY A 217 -26.06 4.99 12.94
C GLY A 217 -25.51 6.16 13.76
N SER A 218 -25.23 5.99 15.05
CA SER A 218 -24.61 7.04 15.88
C SER A 218 -23.13 7.18 15.52
N LEU A 219 -22.65 8.42 15.45
CA LEU A 219 -21.24 8.71 15.16
C LEU A 219 -20.37 8.34 16.37
N LEU A 220 -19.44 7.41 16.18
CA LEU A 220 -18.47 6.98 17.18
C LEU A 220 -17.20 7.82 17.15
N ALA A 221 -16.75 8.19 15.96
CA ALA A 221 -15.52 8.97 15.77
C ALA A 221 -15.52 9.67 14.41
N ASP A 222 -14.88 10.83 14.36
CA ASP A 222 -14.49 11.55 13.14
C ASP A 222 -13.01 11.92 13.27
N GLU A 223 -12.15 11.24 12.51
CA GLU A 223 -10.70 11.27 12.73
C GLU A 223 -9.90 11.46 11.44
N VAL A 224 -8.72 12.05 11.60
CA VAL A 224 -7.72 12.16 10.53
C VAL A 224 -7.00 10.82 10.39
N ILE A 225 -6.98 10.27 9.18
CA ILE A 225 -6.23 9.03 8.86
C ILE A 225 -5.05 9.27 7.92
N GLY A 226 -4.87 10.51 7.46
CA GLY A 226 -3.68 10.91 6.72
C GLY A 226 -3.73 12.34 6.19
N HIS A 227 -2.55 12.87 5.87
CA HIS A 227 -2.40 14.10 5.11
C HIS A 227 -1.71 13.76 3.80
N ASN A 228 -2.22 14.29 2.69
CA ASN A 228 -1.60 14.10 1.39
C ASN A 228 -1.20 15.45 0.82
N ARG A 229 0.00 15.49 0.22
CA ARG A 229 0.47 16.58 -0.61
C ARG A 229 1.32 15.99 -1.73
N LYS A 230 0.81 16.05 -2.95
CA LYS A 230 1.43 15.40 -4.10
C LYS A 230 1.64 16.38 -5.23
N ARG A 231 2.78 16.28 -5.90
CA ARG A 231 3.00 16.92 -7.18
C ARG A 231 2.24 16.16 -8.25
N ILE A 232 1.35 16.83 -8.97
CA ILE A 232 0.63 16.27 -10.11
C ILE A 232 1.60 16.27 -11.30
N LEU A 233 1.93 15.09 -11.83
CA LEU A 233 2.73 15.02 -13.04
C LEU A 233 1.86 15.31 -14.27
N THR A 234 2.36 16.10 -15.21
CA THR A 234 1.71 16.33 -16.51
C THR A 234 1.80 15.09 -17.38
N SER A 235 0.89 14.92 -18.36
CA SER A 235 0.91 13.75 -19.28
C SER A 235 2.29 13.52 -19.93
N PRO A 236 3.01 14.54 -20.46
CA PRO A 236 4.36 14.36 -20.99
C PRO A 236 5.41 13.95 -19.94
N ALA A 237 5.26 14.38 -18.69
CA ALA A 237 6.16 13.99 -17.61
C ALA A 237 5.93 12.53 -17.15
N ARG A 238 4.69 12.02 -17.24
CA ARG A 238 4.36 10.61 -16.93
C ARG A 238 4.97 9.63 -17.92
N ARG A 239 5.13 10.04 -19.18
CA ARG A 239 5.71 9.22 -20.26
C ARG A 239 7.24 9.26 -20.30
N ARG A 240 7.86 10.24 -19.62
CA ARG A 240 9.31 10.32 -19.49
C ARG A 240 9.79 9.35 -18.40
N ASN A 241 10.56 8.35 -18.79
CA ASN A 241 11.21 7.40 -17.91
C ASN A 241 12.71 7.35 -18.26
N CYS A 242 13.51 6.65 -17.45
CA CYS A 242 14.97 6.57 -17.70
C CYS A 242 15.35 5.84 -19.00
N LEU A 243 14.41 5.15 -19.65
CA LEU A 243 14.59 4.51 -20.95
C LEU A 243 14.28 5.46 -22.12
N THR A 244 13.44 6.48 -21.89
CA THR A 244 12.97 7.41 -22.94
C THR A 244 13.54 8.83 -22.81
N CYS A 245 14.20 9.20 -21.71
CA CYS A 245 14.66 10.58 -21.49
C CYS A 245 15.98 10.95 -22.18
N GLY A 246 16.78 10.00 -22.65
CA GLY A 246 18.06 10.26 -23.31
C GLY A 246 19.19 10.79 -22.40
N GLU A 247 18.91 11.08 -21.13
CA GLU A 247 19.86 11.66 -20.18
C GLU A 247 20.94 10.67 -19.72
N THR A 248 22.19 10.94 -20.09
CA THR A 248 23.32 10.06 -19.81
C THR A 248 23.99 10.34 -18.45
N GLY A 249 23.85 11.56 -17.92
CA GLY A 249 24.44 11.98 -16.63
C GLY A 249 23.56 11.73 -15.41
N CYS A 250 22.39 11.11 -15.56
CA CYS A 250 21.42 10.96 -14.49
C CYS A 250 21.82 9.86 -13.49
N LYS A 251 21.95 10.21 -12.20
CA LYS A 251 22.22 9.26 -11.10
C LYS A 251 21.07 8.28 -10.81
N ALA A 252 19.91 8.49 -11.43
CA ALA A 252 18.75 7.59 -11.34
C ALA A 252 18.69 6.57 -12.49
N ARG A 253 19.66 6.61 -13.43
CA ARG A 253 19.72 5.68 -14.55
C ARG A 253 20.16 4.31 -14.04
N VAL A 254 19.28 3.32 -14.15
CA VAL A 254 19.58 1.92 -13.86
C VAL A 254 19.88 1.24 -15.20
N GLN A 255 21.07 0.66 -15.36
CA GLN A 255 21.34 -0.24 -16.47
C GLN A 255 20.53 -1.52 -16.23
N LEU A 256 19.64 -1.83 -17.17
CA LEU A 256 18.86 -3.07 -17.17
C LEU A 256 19.75 -4.26 -17.51
#